data_AF-A0A2M8R082-F1
#
_entry.id   AF-A0A2M8R082-F1
#
_cell.length_a   1.000
_cell.length_b   1.000
_cell.length_c   1.000
_cell.angle_alpha   90.00
_cell.angle_beta   90.00
_cell.angle_gamma   90.00
#
_symmetry.space_group_name_H-M   'P 1'
#
loop_
_entity.id
_entity.type
_entity.pdbx_description
1 polymer ?
#
loop_
_entity_poly.entity_id
_entity_poly.type
_entity_poly.pdbx_seq_one_letter_code
_entity_poly.pdbx_strand_id
1 'polypeptide(L)' 'MPTYYFDMKDGVPVRDKSGLELVSDGAAIAHSKSLADKVRREKPKGHPALQIVVIDESGREVHRERIYPGAT' A
#
# COMPACT_ATOMS: atom_id res chain seq x y z
N MET A 1 6.27 -7.44 17.18
CA MET A 1 5.68 -7.85 15.90
C MET A 1 6.39 -7.06 14.82
N PRO A 2 6.61 -7.59 13.61
CA PRO A 2 7.28 -6.81 12.58
C PRO A 2 6.45 -5.60 12.17
N THR A 3 7.13 -4.48 12.00
CA THR A 3 6.52 -3.22 11.56
C THR A 3 6.58 -3.14 10.05
N TYR A 4 5.44 -2.89 9.43
CA TYR A 4 5.33 -2.70 7.98
C TYR A 4 4.97 -1.26 7.66
N TYR A 5 5.54 -0.75 6.58
CA TYR A 5 5.26 0.57 6.05
C TYR A 5 4.51 0.46 4.73
N PHE A 6 3.50 1.30 4.56
CA PHE A 6 2.62 1.30 3.38
C PHE A 6 2.82 2.63 2.64
N ASP A 7 3.69 2.63 1.65
CA ASP A 7 4.01 3.82 0.86
C ASP A 7 3.03 3.95 -0.30
N MET A 8 2.24 5.01 -0.30
CA MET A 8 1.37 5.33 -1.44
C MET A 8 2.17 6.13 -2.46
N LYS A 9 2.54 5.49 -3.57
CA LYS A 9 3.19 6.18 -4.68
C LYS A 9 2.15 6.62 -5.69
N ASP A 10 1.92 7.93 -5.73
CA ASP A 10 1.13 8.60 -6.78
C ASP A 10 2.01 9.34 -7.80
N GLY A 11 3.33 9.34 -7.58
CA GLY A 11 4.30 10.27 -8.19
C GLY A 11 4.91 11.25 -7.18
N VAL A 12 4.26 11.44 -6.03
CA VAL A 12 4.81 12.10 -4.84
C VAL A 12 4.88 11.07 -3.71
N PRO A 13 6.06 10.79 -3.12
CA PRO A 13 6.19 9.81 -2.04
C PRO A 13 5.58 10.36 -0.76
N VAL A 14 4.32 10.01 -0.47
CA VAL A 14 3.73 10.24 0.84
C VAL A 14 3.95 8.99 1.68
N ARG A 15 5.00 9.06 2.49
CA ARG A 15 5.36 7.99 3.40
C ARG A 15 4.40 8.00 4.58
N ASP A 16 3.65 6.93 4.77
CA ASP A 16 2.90 6.72 6.01
C ASP A 16 3.92 6.50 7.14
N LYS A 17 4.16 7.55 7.94
CA LYS A 17 5.22 7.57 8.96
C LYS A 17 4.88 6.75 10.20
N SER A 18 3.62 6.34 10.37
CA SER A 18 3.22 5.61 11.57
C SER A 18 3.71 4.16 11.54
N GLY A 19 3.76 3.53 10.36
CA GLY A 19 3.97 2.09 10.26
C GLY A 19 2.83 1.31 10.93
N LEU A 20 2.70 0.02 10.61
CA LEU A 20 1.70 -0.85 11.21
C LEU A 20 2.35 -2.16 11.62
N GLU A 21 2.23 -2.51 12.89
CA GLU A 21 2.67 -3.80 13.40
C GLU A 21 1.73 -4.90 12.92
N LEU A 22 2.28 -5.89 12.22
CA LEU A 22 1.51 -7.01 11.69
C LEU A 22 2.21 -8.33 12.01
N VAL A 23 1.43 -9.40 11.99
CA VAL A 23 1.92 -10.72 12.41
C VAL A 23 2.81 -11.39 11.37
N SER A 24 2.68 -11.04 10.09
CA SER A 24 3.42 -11.65 8.97
C SER A 24 3.28 -10.83 7.68
N ASP A 25 4.12 -11.15 6.69
CA ASP A 25 4.05 -10.60 5.33
C ASP A 25 2.67 -10.79 4.70
N GLY A 26 2.05 -11.96 4.92
CA GLY A 26 0.69 -12.24 4.43
C GLY A 26 -0.37 -11.31 5.01
N ALA A 27 -0.24 -10.91 6.28
CA ALA A 27 -1.13 -9.93 6.90
C ALA A 27 -0.90 -8.53 6.31
N ALA A 28 0.35 -8.18 6.01
CA ALA A 28 0.69 -6.92 5.34
C ALA A 28 0.11 -6.84 3.92
N ILE A 29 0.20 -7.93 3.16
CA ILE A 29 -0.40 -8.04 1.82
C ILE A 29 -1.94 -7.94 1.89
N ALA A 30 -2.57 -8.61 2.86
CA ALA A 30 -4.02 -8.51 3.04
C ALA A 30 -4.43 -7.07 3.40
N HIS A 31 -3.65 -6.40 4.25
CA HIS A 31 -3.88 -5.01 4.63
C HIS A 31 -3.73 -4.06 3.44
N SER A 32 -2.71 -4.22 2.60
CA SER A 32 -2.52 -3.38 1.41
C SER A 32 -3.69 -3.49 0.42
N LYS A 33 -4.27 -4.69 0.27
CA LYS A 33 -5.47 -4.90 -0.57
C LYS A 33 -6.69 -4.19 -0.01
N SER A 34 -6.91 -4.29 1.30
CA SER A 34 -8.00 -3.59 1.97
C SER A 34 -7.86 -2.07 1.85
N LEU A 35 -6.63 -1.56 1.99
CA LEU A 35 -6.30 -0.16 1.82
C LEU A 35 -6.53 0.31 0.37
N ALA A 36 -6.12 -0.48 -0.62
CA ALA A 36 -6.39 -0.21 -2.03
C ALA A 36 -7.90 -0.09 -2.29
N ASP A 37 -8.70 -1.05 -1.81
CA ASP A 37 -10.14 -1.01 -2.01
C ASP A 37 -10.80 0.18 -1.29
N LYS A 38 -10.34 0.53 -0.09
CA LYS A 38 -10.80 1.73 0.63
C LYS A 38 -10.51 3.00 -0.16
N VAL A 39 -9.28 3.20 -0.64
CA VAL A 39 -8.90 4.35 -1.46
C VAL A 39 -9.72 4.41 -2.75
N ARG A 40 -9.94 3.25 -3.40
CA ARG A 40 -10.78 3.16 -4.59
C ARG A 40 -12.23 3.59 -4.33
N ARG A 41 -12.78 3.23 -3.17
CA ARG A 41 -14.14 3.65 -2.77
C ARG A 41 -14.21 5.14 -2.43
N GLU A 42 -13.21 5.68 -1.73
CA GLU A 42 -13.15 7.10 -1.37
C GLU A 42 -12.87 8.01 -2.58
N LYS A 43 -12.05 7.54 -3.52
CA LYS A 43 -11.70 8.25 -4.76
C LYS A 43 -11.83 7.32 -5.97
N PRO A 44 -13.03 7.10 -6.52
CA PRO A 44 -13.21 6.21 -7.67
C PRO A 44 -12.54 6.71 -8.96
N LYS A 45 -12.37 8.03 -9.11
CA LYS A 45 -11.61 8.67 -10.20
C LYS A 45 -10.18 9.05 -9.77
N GLY A 46 -9.49 8.16 -9.04
CA GLY A 46 -8.12 8.41 -8.64
C GLY A 46 -7.12 8.16 -9.76
N HIS A 47 -5.84 8.33 -9.44
CA HIS A 47 -4.76 8.29 -10.42
C HIS A 47 -4.42 6.84 -10.79
N PRO A 48 -4.35 6.47 -12.08
CA PRO A 48 -4.04 5.10 -12.50
C PRO A 48 -2.63 4.64 -12.10
N ALA A 49 -1.73 5.59 -11.81
CA ALA A 49 -0.40 5.31 -11.30
C ALA A 49 -0.35 5.02 -9.79
N LEU A 50 -1.47 5.22 -9.07
CA LEU A 50 -1.51 5.07 -7.62
C LEU A 50 -1.36 3.61 -7.21
N GLN A 51 -0.38 3.37 -6.35
CA GLN A 51 -0.03 2.04 -5.86
C GLN A 51 0.39 2.11 -4.40
N ILE A 52 0.22 1.00 -3.69
CA ILE A 52 0.69 0.81 -2.32
C ILE A 52 1.89 -0.13 -2.37
N VAL A 53 3.02 0.35 -1.86
CA VAL A 53 4.23 -0.45 -1.67
C VAL A 53 4.33 -0.83 -0.21
N VAL A 54 4.42 -2.12 0.07
CA VAL A 54 4.58 -2.68 1.40
C VAL A 54 6.06 -2.92 1.64
N ILE A 55 6.59 -2.29 2.68
CA ILE A 55 8.00 -2.36 3.06
C ILE A 55 8.07 -2.96 4.48
N ASP A 56 8.93 -3.93 4.74
CA ASP A 56 9.15 -4.44 6.11
C ASP A 56 10.07 -3.53 6.93
N GLU A 57 10.23 -3.83 8.22
CA GLU A 57 11.13 -3.10 9.14
C GLU A 57 12.59 -3.04 8.67
N SER A 58 13.04 -4.05 7.93
CA SER A 58 14.38 -4.12 7.32
C SER A 58 14.52 -3.23 6.08
N GLY A 59 13.43 -2.59 5.63
CA GLY A 59 13.40 -1.78 4.42
C GLY A 59 13.19 -2.58 3.13
N ARG A 60 12.88 -3.89 3.21
CA ARG A 60 12.65 -4.73 2.03
C ARG A 60 11.24 -4.52 1.49
N GLU A 61 11.11 -4.34 0.18
CA GLU A 61 9.79 -4.40 -0.48
C GLU A 61 9.25 -5.83 -0.40
N VAL A 62 8.14 -5.98 0.31
CA VAL A 62 7.44 -7.26 0.51
C VAL A 62 6.38 -7.45 -0.56
N HIS A 63 5.70 -6.37 -0.95
CA HIS A 63 4.60 -6.42 -1.91
C HIS A 63 4.31 -5.07 -2.56
N ARG A 64 3.68 -5.10 -3.73
CA ARG A 64 3.19 -3.92 -4.45
C ARG A 64 1.77 -4.16 -4.95
N GLU A 65 0.83 -3.35 -4.47
CA GLU A 65 -0.59 -3.43 -4.81
C GLU A 65 -1.00 -2.23 -5.67
N ARG A 66 -1.64 -2.47 -6.81
CA ARG A 66 -2.17 -1.39 -7.66
C ARG A 66 -3.56 -1.02 -7.18
N ILE A 67 -3.83 0.27 -6.98
CA ILE A 67 -5.14 0.72 -6.46
C ILE A 67 -6.20 0.73 -7.56
N TYR A 68 -5.84 1.21 -8.74
CA TYR A 68 -6.74 1.25 -9.88
C TYR A 68 -6.31 0.23 -10.93
N PRO A 69 -7.25 -0.51 -11.54
CA PRO A 69 -6.95 -1.24 -12.76
C PRO A 69 -6.50 -0.21 -13.80
N GLY A 70 -5.34 -0.43 -14.41
CA GLY A 70 -4.85 0.46 -15.47
C GLY A 70 -5.95 0.60 -16.52
N ALA A 71 -6.41 1.83 -16.76
CA ALA A 71 -7.33 2.12 -17.84
C ALA A 71 -6.67 1.59 -19.12
N THR A 72 -7.20 0.47 -19.63
CA THR A 72 -6.79 -0.11 -20.91
C THR A 72 -7.58 0.61 -22.00
#